data_AF-A0A8T6E9E8-F1
#
_entry.id   AF-A0A8T6E9E8-F1
#
_cell.length_a   1.000
_cell.length_b   1.000
_cell.length_c   1.000
_cell.angle_alpha   90.00
_cell.angle_beta   90.00
_cell.angle_gamma   90.00
#
_symmetry.space_group_name_H-M   'P 1'
#
loop_
_entity.id
_entity.type
_entity.pdbx_description
1 polymer ?
#
loop_
_entity_poly.entity_id
_entity_poly.type
_entity_poly.pdbx_seq_one_letter_code
_entity_poly.pdbx_strand_id
1 'polypeptide(L)'
;MMDDGIRVALPRGDLRAPLAERLAAVGFAPAGYGEGSRAYRFSVEGRPRVAVRVFSDEDIPIQIALGNYDLGITSRSSIDELVTRYGHDSIVALRALDVGEARVVLAAPAGTTLDELGARRPLRVATTYPHITAQYLNWLRVPDYRLIEVWGQPQAWPPEDADAAVLDVPAGDGTPEVLDREGLEAIAEVHRGSAWLVANRRALGEQDLREVLDALLELPARPPAAEGVQYGPLRPTPLVLDRRSVEARVNGFERQDGALRLAVPDGHAQRHTVEALATAGIAFEGYDEQQAVRRPRSAIEGVTVKVIRPQDMPQAVALGRFDVALTGRDWLATHLAAFPGSPVVELCDLHRSRYRMGAVVSEDVPAENIAEAVAYWRRDDPGRSIRVASEYVELADHYARERHLGRYRVIPIGGASEGFVPDDAEILIEGSETGTTLRANRLRMIDVIMESTNCAIGSTVRPPGARGDLRDRLVERLAAAAPPDDGGGPA
;
A
#
# COMPACT_ATOMS: atom_id res chain seq x y z
N MET A 1 27.94 13.72 9.58
CA MET A 1 27.40 15.00 10.05
C MET A 1 26.24 15.34 9.14
N MET A 2 25.03 14.95 9.54
CA MET A 2 23.80 15.31 8.81
C MET A 2 23.22 16.56 9.48
N ASP A 3 22.72 17.43 8.63
CA ASP A 3 22.26 18.80 8.83
C ASP A 3 21.61 19.10 10.20
N ASP A 4 22.00 20.23 10.80
CA ASP A 4 21.56 20.74 12.11
C ASP A 4 20.14 21.36 12.03
N GLY A 5 19.27 20.76 11.20
CA GLY A 5 17.97 21.29 10.78
C GLY A 5 16.78 20.44 11.20
N ILE A 6 15.61 21.08 11.34
CA ILE A 6 14.36 20.43 11.74
C ILE A 6 13.69 19.85 10.50
N ARG A 7 13.38 18.54 10.52
CA ARG A 7 12.74 17.84 9.40
C ARG A 7 11.25 17.65 9.67
N VAL A 8 10.42 18.13 8.76
CA VAL A 8 8.96 18.14 8.89
C VAL A 8 8.33 17.33 7.76
N ALA A 9 7.49 16.34 8.10
CA ALA A 9 6.75 15.52 7.15
C ALA A 9 5.31 16.05 6.97
N LEU A 10 4.90 16.33 5.72
CA LEU A 10 3.56 16.80 5.38
C LEU A 10 2.84 15.83 4.42
N PRO A 11 1.50 15.76 4.46
CA PRO A 11 0.74 14.81 3.66
C PRO A 11 0.56 15.31 2.22
N ARG A 12 0.53 14.36 1.27
CA ARG A 12 -0.03 14.55 -0.08
C ARG A 12 -1.52 14.18 -0.11
N GLY A 13 -2.14 14.29 -1.28
CA GLY A 13 -3.55 13.89 -1.48
C GLY A 13 -4.52 14.91 -0.87
N ASP A 14 -5.66 14.41 -0.38
CA ASP A 14 -6.82 15.23 -0.01
C ASP A 14 -6.55 16.20 1.15
N LEU A 15 -5.61 15.88 2.04
CA LEU A 15 -5.19 16.76 3.12
C LEU A 15 -4.36 17.96 2.65
N ARG A 16 -3.72 17.88 1.48
CA ARG A 16 -2.69 18.83 1.04
C ARG A 16 -3.21 20.26 0.91
N ALA A 17 -4.26 20.46 0.12
CA ALA A 17 -4.82 21.78 -0.13
C ALA A 17 -5.38 22.46 1.13
N PRO A 18 -6.27 21.83 1.92
CA PRO A 18 -6.82 22.46 3.13
C PRO A 18 -5.77 22.67 4.22
N LEU A 19 -4.71 21.84 4.27
CA LEU A 19 -3.61 22.05 5.21
C LEU A 19 -2.70 23.21 4.77
N ALA A 20 -2.40 23.34 3.47
CA ALA A 20 -1.56 24.41 2.95
C ALA A 20 -2.11 25.81 3.28
N GLU A 21 -3.43 25.99 3.15
CA GLU A 21 -4.10 27.25 3.52
C GLU A 21 -3.89 27.60 5.00
N ARG A 22 -4.09 26.62 5.89
CA ARG A 22 -3.95 26.81 7.34
C ARG A 22 -2.50 27.02 7.77
N LEU A 23 -1.56 26.32 7.14
CA LEU A 23 -0.13 26.50 7.34
C LEU A 23 0.33 27.91 6.95
N ALA A 24 -0.15 28.44 5.82
CA ALA A 24 0.13 29.81 5.40
C ALA A 24 -0.40 30.85 6.41
N ALA A 25 -1.58 30.63 6.99
CA ALA A 25 -2.19 31.52 7.98
C ALA A 25 -1.38 31.67 9.28
N VAL A 26 -0.59 30.65 9.64
CA VAL A 26 0.31 30.67 10.83
C VAL A 26 1.76 31.02 10.48
N GLY A 27 2.01 31.48 9.25
CA GLY A 27 3.33 31.87 8.79
C GLY A 27 4.31 30.70 8.63
N PHE A 28 3.80 29.47 8.45
CA PHE A 28 4.60 28.30 8.06
C PHE A 28 4.24 27.93 6.63
N ALA A 29 4.86 28.54 5.62
CA ALA A 29 4.51 28.33 4.23
C ALA A 29 5.65 27.63 3.45
N PRO A 30 5.60 26.30 3.27
CA PRO A 30 6.53 25.61 2.38
C PRO A 30 6.23 25.99 0.92
N ALA A 31 7.22 26.54 0.22
CA ALA A 31 7.04 27.17 -1.09
C ALA A 31 6.53 26.16 -2.15
N GLY A 32 5.34 26.38 -2.74
CA GLY A 32 4.79 25.48 -3.77
C GLY A 32 4.15 24.20 -3.21
N TYR A 33 4.03 24.06 -1.88
CA TYR A 33 3.29 22.93 -1.29
C TYR A 33 1.82 22.97 -1.68
N GLY A 34 1.13 24.12 -1.65
CA GLY A 34 -0.28 24.19 -2.04
C GLY A 34 -0.57 23.90 -3.52
N GLU A 35 0.41 24.11 -4.41
CA GLU A 35 0.23 24.13 -5.87
C GLU A 35 0.25 22.74 -6.53
N GLY A 36 0.32 21.66 -5.74
CA GLY A 36 0.42 20.31 -6.29
C GLY A 36 1.78 19.99 -6.95
N SER A 37 2.82 20.79 -6.66
CA SER A 37 4.18 20.57 -7.16
C SER A 37 4.63 19.11 -6.97
N ARG A 38 5.30 18.57 -8.01
CA ARG A 38 6.00 17.27 -8.00
C ARG A 38 7.29 17.30 -7.17
N ALA A 39 7.70 18.49 -6.68
CA ALA A 39 8.79 18.57 -5.73
C ALA A 39 8.38 17.85 -4.44
N TYR A 40 9.30 17.05 -3.90
CA TYR A 40 9.09 16.36 -2.62
C TYR A 40 9.70 17.10 -1.46
N ARG A 41 10.60 18.07 -1.72
CA ARG A 41 11.24 18.89 -0.71
C ARG A 41 10.92 20.36 -0.91
N PHE A 42 10.70 21.03 0.20
CA PHE A 42 10.27 22.42 0.22
C PHE A 42 11.07 23.20 1.26
N SER A 43 11.58 24.36 0.86
CA SER A 43 12.08 25.36 1.79
C SER A 43 10.90 26.10 2.42
N VAL A 44 11.03 26.47 3.70
CA VAL A 44 10.06 27.29 4.40
C VAL A 44 10.57 28.72 4.47
N GLU A 45 9.73 29.68 4.07
CA GLU A 45 10.09 31.10 4.11
C GLU A 45 10.46 31.52 5.54
N GLY A 46 11.57 32.24 5.66
CA GLY A 46 12.10 32.72 6.95
C GLY A 46 12.70 31.64 7.86
N ARG A 47 12.77 30.38 7.43
CA ARG A 47 13.24 29.24 8.24
C ARG A 47 14.24 28.36 7.48
N PRO A 48 15.49 28.82 7.29
CA PRO A 48 16.49 28.13 6.48
C PRO A 48 16.96 26.79 7.07
N ARG A 49 16.72 26.56 8.37
CA ARG A 49 17.05 25.29 9.05
C ARG A 49 15.94 24.25 8.95
N VAL A 50 14.82 24.57 8.30
CA VAL A 50 13.66 23.67 8.24
C VAL A 50 13.59 23.00 6.86
N ALA A 51 13.64 21.68 6.86
CA ALA A 51 13.45 20.86 5.67
C ALA A 51 12.06 20.22 5.73
N VAL A 52 11.20 20.55 4.76
CA VAL A 52 9.88 19.92 4.63
C VAL A 52 9.93 18.87 3.55
N ARG A 53 9.40 17.66 3.85
CA ARG A 53 9.16 16.63 2.84
C ARG A 53 7.69 16.21 2.81
N VAL A 54 7.22 15.85 1.62
CA VAL A 54 5.84 15.37 1.41
C VAL A 54 5.80 13.86 1.22
N PHE A 55 4.83 13.20 1.87
CA PHE A 55 4.64 11.74 1.89
C PHE A 55 3.18 11.35 1.67
N SER A 56 2.89 10.07 1.39
CA SER A 56 1.54 9.53 1.63
C SER A 56 1.20 9.68 3.12
N ASP A 57 -0.09 9.79 3.42
CA ASP A 57 -0.52 9.97 4.80
C ASP A 57 -0.14 8.79 5.71
N GLU A 58 -0.23 7.56 5.18
CA GLU A 58 0.15 6.32 5.86
C GLU A 58 1.67 6.18 6.14
N ASP A 59 2.52 6.81 5.34
CA ASP A 59 3.98 6.76 5.53
C ASP A 59 4.46 7.71 6.63
N ILE A 60 3.78 8.83 6.87
CA ILE A 60 4.23 9.87 7.82
C ILE A 60 4.43 9.28 9.22
N PRO A 61 3.47 8.55 9.81
CA PRO A 61 3.67 7.92 11.11
C PRO A 61 4.94 7.06 11.16
N ILE A 62 5.23 6.31 10.09
CA ILE A 62 6.41 5.44 9.99
C ILE A 62 7.70 6.27 9.96
N GLN A 63 7.74 7.33 9.15
CA GLN A 63 8.92 8.21 9.05
C GLN A 63 9.24 8.90 10.38
N ILE A 64 8.20 9.32 11.11
CA ILE A 64 8.33 9.94 12.44
C ILE A 64 8.76 8.90 13.47
N ALA A 65 8.14 7.73 13.49
CA ALA A 65 8.50 6.60 14.34
C ALA A 65 9.97 6.20 14.22
N LEU A 66 10.46 6.07 12.98
CA LEU A 66 11.84 5.71 12.67
C LEU A 66 12.86 6.81 12.99
N GLY A 67 12.41 8.03 13.30
CA GLY A 67 13.26 9.21 13.55
C GLY A 67 13.91 9.78 12.28
N ASN A 68 13.38 9.42 11.10
CA ASN A 68 13.80 10.01 9.83
C ASN A 68 13.31 11.47 9.73
N TYR A 69 12.20 11.78 10.40
CA TYR A 69 11.60 13.11 10.50
C TYR A 69 11.28 13.42 11.97
N ASP A 70 11.36 14.70 12.33
CA ASP A 70 11.27 15.16 13.72
C ASP A 70 9.81 15.51 14.07
N LEU A 71 9.11 16.14 13.13
CA LEU A 71 7.71 16.57 13.24
C LEU A 71 6.92 16.13 12.01
N GLY A 72 5.61 15.92 12.16
CA GLY A 72 4.75 15.63 11.01
C GLY A 72 3.29 15.99 11.23
N ILE A 73 2.54 16.12 10.13
CA ILE A 73 1.09 16.25 10.15
C ILE A 73 0.49 15.08 9.36
N THR A 74 -0.39 14.31 9.99
CA THR A 74 -0.98 13.10 9.39
C THR A 74 -2.34 12.79 10.00
N SER A 75 -3.18 12.01 9.32
CA SER A 75 -4.48 11.61 9.84
C SER A 75 -4.36 10.77 11.11
N ARG A 76 -5.40 10.87 11.95
CA ARG A 76 -5.51 10.04 13.15
C ARG A 76 -5.57 8.54 12.82
N SER A 77 -6.25 8.16 11.75
CA SER A 77 -6.36 6.75 11.32
C SER A 77 -4.99 6.17 10.97
N SER A 78 -4.13 6.91 10.28
CA SER A 78 -2.76 6.48 9.96
C SER A 78 -1.90 6.33 11.21
N ILE A 79 -2.00 7.25 12.18
CA ILE A 79 -1.32 7.11 13.48
C ILE A 79 -1.79 5.85 14.21
N ASP A 80 -3.11 5.70 14.34
CA ASP A 80 -3.71 4.61 15.09
C ASP A 80 -3.47 3.24 14.42
N GLU A 81 -3.42 3.18 13.10
CA GLU A 81 -3.06 1.96 12.35
C GLU A 81 -1.64 1.49 12.66
N LEU A 82 -0.68 2.42 12.78
CA LEU A 82 0.68 2.11 13.19
C LEU A 82 0.74 1.65 14.66
N VAL A 83 0.22 2.47 15.59
CA VAL A 83 0.41 2.20 17.03
C VAL A 83 -0.46 1.06 17.55
N THR A 84 -1.52 0.66 16.83
CA THR A 84 -2.30 -0.54 17.16
C THR A 84 -1.46 -1.81 17.06
N ARG A 85 -0.54 -1.88 16.09
CA ARG A 85 0.44 -2.98 15.99
C ARG A 85 1.71 -2.72 16.79
N TYR A 86 2.19 -1.49 16.79
CA TYR A 86 3.48 -1.10 17.38
C TYR A 86 3.29 -0.16 18.58
N GLY A 87 2.62 -0.63 19.64
CA GLY A 87 2.22 0.20 20.79
C GLY A 87 3.36 0.86 21.61
N HIS A 88 4.63 0.57 21.30
CA HIS A 88 5.80 1.18 21.94
C HIS A 88 6.60 2.10 21.02
N ASP A 89 6.00 2.55 19.91
CA ASP A 89 6.70 3.38 18.95
C ASP A 89 7.14 4.74 19.53
N SER A 90 8.10 5.38 18.86
CA SER A 90 8.64 6.69 19.22
C SER A 90 7.75 7.84 18.77
N ILE A 91 6.59 7.60 18.16
CA ILE A 91 5.67 8.67 17.78
C ILE A 91 4.92 9.24 19.00
N VAL A 92 4.75 10.56 19.03
CA VAL A 92 3.99 11.29 20.05
C VAL A 92 2.95 12.16 19.36
N ALA A 93 1.68 11.92 19.66
CA ALA A 93 0.58 12.73 19.17
C ALA A 93 0.45 14.01 20.02
N LEU A 94 0.73 15.17 19.41
CA LEU A 94 0.80 16.46 20.10
C LEU A 94 -0.55 17.17 20.13
N ARG A 95 -1.23 17.30 18.98
CA ARG A 95 -2.44 18.12 18.87
C ARG A 95 -3.35 17.69 17.72
N ALA A 96 -4.64 17.58 18.00
CA ALA A 96 -5.68 17.36 16.99
C ALA A 96 -5.96 18.67 16.24
N LEU A 97 -5.77 18.66 14.92
CA LEU A 97 -6.00 19.81 14.06
C LEU A 97 -7.43 19.80 13.53
N ASP A 98 -8.00 20.98 13.33
CA ASP A 98 -9.32 21.18 12.75
C ASP A 98 -9.28 21.10 11.22
N VAL A 99 -8.77 20.00 10.67
CA VAL A 99 -8.67 19.77 9.23
C VAL A 99 -8.67 18.29 8.93
N GLY A 100 -9.24 17.91 7.78
CA GLY A 100 -9.15 16.53 7.29
C GLY A 100 -9.95 15.53 8.13
N GLU A 101 -11.17 15.89 8.53
CA GLU A 101 -12.03 14.97 9.27
C GLU A 101 -12.50 13.81 8.38
N ALA A 102 -12.27 12.59 8.84
CA ALA A 102 -12.62 11.35 8.16
C ALA A 102 -13.10 10.29 9.16
N ARG A 103 -13.75 9.26 8.62
CA ARG A 103 -14.21 8.09 9.36
C ARG A 103 -13.67 6.84 8.69
N VAL A 104 -13.30 5.83 9.46
CA VAL A 104 -13.15 4.46 8.95
C VAL A 104 -14.42 3.71 9.30
N VAL A 105 -15.03 3.08 8.31
CA VAL A 105 -16.31 2.38 8.45
C VAL A 105 -16.17 0.91 8.08
N LEU A 106 -16.96 0.06 8.73
CA LEU A 106 -17.25 -1.29 8.27
C LEU A 106 -18.45 -1.19 7.33
N ALA A 107 -18.22 -1.48 6.05
CA ALA A 107 -19.22 -1.45 5.00
C ALA A 107 -19.56 -2.87 4.52
N ALA A 108 -20.84 -3.11 4.24
CA ALA A 108 -21.34 -4.39 3.77
C ALA A 108 -22.43 -4.18 2.69
N PRO A 109 -22.81 -5.20 1.91
CA PRO A 109 -23.92 -5.09 0.95
C PRO A 109 -25.17 -4.53 1.61
N ALA A 110 -25.87 -3.63 0.93
CA ALA A 110 -27.05 -2.95 1.46
C ALA A 110 -28.06 -3.93 2.09
N GLY A 111 -28.57 -3.57 3.27
CA GLY A 111 -29.47 -4.42 4.05
C GLY A 111 -28.80 -5.53 4.89
N THR A 112 -27.48 -5.72 4.80
CA THR A 112 -26.75 -6.65 5.67
C THR A 112 -26.62 -6.09 7.08
N THR A 113 -26.89 -6.91 8.11
CA THR A 113 -26.73 -6.48 9.51
C THR A 113 -25.40 -6.94 10.12
N LEU A 114 -24.99 -6.30 11.21
CA LEU A 114 -23.79 -6.67 11.94
C LEU A 114 -23.89 -8.07 12.58
N ASP A 115 -25.08 -8.47 13.03
CA ASP A 115 -25.33 -9.82 13.57
C ASP A 115 -25.20 -10.90 12.48
N GLU A 116 -25.72 -10.62 11.27
CA GLU A 116 -25.57 -11.51 10.11
C GLU A 116 -24.11 -11.70 9.70
N LEU A 117 -23.31 -10.63 9.68
CA LEU A 117 -21.87 -10.73 9.45
C LEU A 117 -21.17 -11.49 10.58
N GLY A 118 -21.52 -11.16 11.83
CA GLY A 118 -20.99 -11.83 13.02
C GLY A 118 -21.32 -13.31 13.09
N ALA A 119 -22.31 -13.79 12.35
CA ALA A 119 -22.64 -15.21 12.21
C ALA A 119 -21.83 -15.93 11.12
N ARG A 120 -21.15 -15.22 10.19
CA ARG A 120 -20.37 -15.84 9.10
C ARG A 120 -19.08 -16.49 9.63
N ARG A 121 -18.75 -17.68 9.11
CA ARG A 121 -17.55 -18.47 9.49
C ARG A 121 -16.86 -19.04 8.25
N PRO A 122 -15.63 -18.58 7.90
CA PRO A 122 -15.02 -17.36 8.40
C PRO A 122 -15.75 -16.10 7.87
N LEU A 123 -15.77 -15.03 8.65
CA LEU A 123 -16.10 -13.69 8.14
C LEU A 123 -14.92 -13.15 7.33
N ARG A 124 -15.12 -12.83 6.05
CA ARG A 124 -14.08 -12.29 5.16
C ARG A 124 -14.19 -10.77 5.10
N VAL A 125 -13.13 -10.06 5.46
CA VAL A 125 -13.13 -8.58 5.49
C VAL A 125 -11.97 -8.06 4.66
N ALA A 126 -12.27 -7.33 3.59
CA ALA A 126 -11.26 -6.61 2.82
C ALA A 126 -10.93 -5.28 3.52
N THR A 127 -9.66 -4.90 3.63
CA THR A 127 -9.30 -3.67 4.34
C THR A 127 -7.95 -3.10 3.94
N THR A 128 -7.86 -1.77 3.99
CA THR A 128 -6.60 -0.99 3.96
C THR A 128 -6.08 -0.66 5.37
N TYR A 129 -6.81 -1.06 6.42
CA TYR A 129 -6.49 -0.82 7.84
C TYR A 129 -6.46 -2.13 8.63
N PRO A 130 -5.53 -3.05 8.33
CA PRO A 130 -5.51 -4.39 8.91
C PRO A 130 -5.46 -4.41 10.44
N HIS A 131 -4.68 -3.53 11.08
CA HIS A 131 -4.51 -3.55 12.53
C HIS A 131 -5.73 -2.99 13.26
N ILE A 132 -6.25 -1.84 12.80
CA ILE A 132 -7.51 -1.28 13.32
C ILE A 132 -8.65 -2.28 13.12
N THR A 133 -8.74 -2.89 11.93
CA THR A 133 -9.79 -3.87 11.61
C THR A 133 -9.70 -5.10 12.51
N ALA A 134 -8.52 -5.69 12.64
CA ALA A 134 -8.31 -6.85 13.52
C ALA A 134 -8.73 -6.55 14.96
N GLN A 135 -8.30 -5.39 15.49
CA GLN A 135 -8.65 -4.98 16.86
C GLN A 135 -10.16 -4.77 17.02
N TYR A 136 -10.81 -4.12 16.05
CA TYR A 136 -12.25 -3.89 16.07
C TYR A 136 -13.05 -5.20 16.04
N LEU A 137 -12.71 -6.14 15.15
CA LEU A 137 -13.36 -7.45 15.07
C LEU A 137 -13.15 -8.29 16.34
N ASN A 138 -11.96 -8.20 16.95
CA ASN A 138 -11.67 -8.84 18.23
C ASN A 138 -12.56 -8.28 19.36
N TRP A 139 -12.78 -6.97 19.40
CA TRP A 139 -13.68 -6.35 20.39
C TRP A 139 -15.15 -6.65 20.12
N LEU A 140 -15.56 -6.75 18.85
CA LEU A 140 -16.88 -7.28 18.46
C LEU A 140 -17.07 -8.75 18.86
N ARG A 141 -15.99 -9.47 19.20
CA ARG A 141 -15.97 -10.92 19.47
C ARG A 141 -16.39 -11.77 18.28
N VAL A 142 -16.02 -11.37 17.07
CA VAL A 142 -16.15 -12.23 15.89
C VAL A 142 -15.16 -13.41 16.04
N PRO A 143 -15.64 -14.66 16.19
CA PRO A 143 -14.78 -15.76 16.61
C PRO A 143 -13.94 -16.38 15.48
N ASP A 144 -14.29 -16.17 14.21
CA ASP A 144 -13.53 -16.65 13.05
C ASP A 144 -13.66 -15.65 11.90
N TYR A 145 -12.56 -14.98 11.58
CA TYR A 145 -12.47 -14.03 10.48
C TYR A 145 -11.16 -14.17 9.70
N ARG A 146 -11.20 -13.70 8.46
CA ARG A 146 -10.06 -13.59 7.56
C ARG A 146 -9.98 -12.16 7.04
N LEU A 147 -8.87 -11.50 7.32
CA LEU A 147 -8.56 -10.23 6.69
C LEU A 147 -7.99 -10.48 5.30
N ILE A 148 -8.46 -9.69 4.35
CA ILE A 148 -7.90 -9.57 3.01
C ILE A 148 -7.32 -8.16 2.99
N GLU A 149 -6.03 -8.08 3.27
CA GLU A 149 -5.30 -6.81 3.17
C GLU A 149 -5.21 -6.47 1.68
N VAL A 150 -5.63 -5.26 1.34
CA VAL A 150 -5.62 -4.79 -0.05
C VAL A 150 -4.91 -3.46 -0.10
N TRP A 151 -4.18 -3.22 -1.18
CA TRP A 151 -3.45 -1.98 -1.36
C TRP A 151 -4.37 -0.80 -1.66
N GLY A 152 -5.58 -1.08 -2.15
CA GLY A 152 -6.60 -0.06 -2.31
C GLY A 152 -7.96 -0.63 -2.67
N GLN A 153 -8.96 0.24 -2.60
CA GLN A 153 -10.34 -0.05 -2.95
C GLN A 153 -10.91 -1.32 -2.27
N PRO A 154 -10.88 -1.44 -0.94
CA PRO A 154 -11.49 -2.60 -0.25
C PRO A 154 -12.99 -2.77 -0.55
N GLN A 155 -13.72 -1.68 -0.87
CA GLN A 155 -15.10 -1.75 -1.38
C GLN A 155 -15.22 -2.54 -2.69
N ALA A 156 -14.11 -2.71 -3.42
CA ALA A 156 -13.97 -3.53 -4.62
C ALA A 156 -14.18 -5.05 -4.39
N TRP A 157 -14.33 -5.48 -3.15
CA TRP A 157 -14.30 -6.90 -2.79
C TRP A 157 -15.64 -7.54 -2.43
N PRO A 158 -16.53 -6.90 -1.65
CA PRO A 158 -17.84 -7.46 -1.38
C PRO A 158 -18.80 -7.41 -2.57
N PRO A 159 -19.78 -8.33 -2.64
CA PRO A 159 -19.99 -9.50 -1.75
C PRO A 159 -19.24 -10.78 -2.16
N GLU A 160 -18.64 -10.83 -3.35
CA GLU A 160 -18.17 -12.09 -3.94
C GLU A 160 -16.89 -12.58 -3.27
N ASP A 161 -15.93 -11.68 -3.09
CA ASP A 161 -14.59 -12.02 -2.58
C ASP A 161 -14.45 -11.79 -1.08
N ALA A 162 -15.21 -10.83 -0.55
CA ALA A 162 -15.30 -10.52 0.87
C ALA A 162 -16.77 -10.39 1.30
N ASP A 163 -17.04 -10.56 2.59
CA ASP A 163 -18.37 -10.34 3.16
C ASP A 163 -18.58 -8.87 3.54
N ALA A 164 -17.49 -8.17 3.86
CA ALA A 164 -17.48 -6.75 4.22
C ALA A 164 -16.15 -6.09 3.81
N ALA A 165 -16.13 -4.77 3.83
CA ALA A 165 -14.96 -3.93 3.60
C ALA A 165 -14.77 -2.96 4.77
N VAL A 166 -13.51 -2.70 5.16
CA VAL A 166 -13.17 -1.63 6.11
C VAL A 166 -12.27 -0.62 5.41
N LEU A 167 -12.73 0.63 5.37
CA LEU A 167 -12.15 1.72 4.57
C LEU A 167 -12.45 3.08 5.17
N ASP A 168 -11.62 4.06 4.84
CA ASP A 168 -11.90 5.45 5.13
C ASP A 168 -12.91 6.04 4.15
N VAL A 169 -13.73 6.94 4.70
CA VAL A 169 -14.74 7.70 3.98
C VAL A 169 -14.74 9.14 4.53
N PRO A 170 -15.08 10.13 3.70
CA PRO A 170 -15.26 11.50 4.17
C PRO A 170 -16.22 11.59 5.36
N ALA A 171 -15.95 12.52 6.27
CA ALA A 171 -16.91 12.86 7.30
C ALA A 171 -18.10 13.62 6.69
N GLY A 172 -19.32 13.25 7.09
CA GLY A 172 -20.54 13.84 6.57
C GLY A 172 -21.75 12.94 6.78
N ASP A 173 -22.93 13.52 6.55
CA ASP A 173 -24.20 12.81 6.61
C ASP A 173 -24.49 12.10 5.28
N GLY A 174 -25.14 10.93 5.36
CA GLY A 174 -25.49 10.12 4.19
C GLY A 174 -24.47 9.03 3.83
N THR A 175 -24.82 8.23 2.83
CA THR A 175 -23.96 7.14 2.32
C THR A 175 -22.86 7.73 1.43
N PRO A 176 -21.57 7.50 1.74
CA PRO A 176 -20.47 7.93 0.89
C PRO A 176 -20.60 7.40 -0.55
N GLU A 177 -20.33 8.24 -1.54
CA GLU A 177 -20.46 7.89 -2.97
C GLU A 177 -19.69 6.61 -3.35
N VAL A 178 -18.52 6.41 -2.73
CA VAL A 178 -17.69 5.23 -2.91
C VAL A 178 -18.37 3.93 -2.47
N LEU A 179 -19.26 3.99 -1.49
CA LEU A 179 -20.06 2.84 -1.03
C LEU A 179 -21.29 2.65 -1.92
N ASP A 180 -22.00 3.74 -2.22
CA ASP A 180 -23.22 3.73 -3.03
C ASP A 180 -22.98 3.13 -4.43
N ARG A 181 -21.87 3.53 -5.07
CA ARG A 181 -21.44 2.99 -6.37
C ARG A 181 -21.26 1.48 -6.38
N GLU A 182 -20.97 0.90 -5.23
CA GLU A 182 -20.70 -0.53 -5.06
C GLU A 182 -21.85 -1.27 -4.35
N GLY A 183 -22.99 -0.60 -4.13
CA GLY A 183 -24.15 -1.17 -3.44
C GLY A 183 -23.88 -1.53 -1.98
N LEU A 184 -22.98 -0.80 -1.33
CA LEU A 184 -22.60 -1.01 0.07
C LEU A 184 -23.21 0.07 0.97
N GLU A 185 -23.43 -0.30 2.23
CA GLU A 185 -23.83 0.59 3.31
C GLU A 185 -22.81 0.51 4.45
N ALA A 186 -22.55 1.65 5.09
CA ALA A 186 -21.76 1.68 6.32
C ALA A 186 -22.62 1.15 7.47
N ILE A 187 -22.31 -0.05 7.95
CA ILE A 187 -23.07 -0.74 9.00
C ILE A 187 -22.52 -0.48 10.41
N ALA A 188 -21.26 -0.03 10.49
CA ALA A 188 -20.66 0.40 11.75
C ALA A 188 -19.54 1.42 11.51
N GLU A 189 -19.38 2.36 12.43
CA GLU A 189 -18.20 3.23 12.49
C GLU A 189 -17.10 2.50 13.28
N VAL A 190 -15.94 2.33 12.64
CA VAL A 190 -14.78 1.61 13.18
C VAL A 190 -13.80 2.58 13.82
N HIS A 191 -13.61 3.75 13.21
CA HIS A 191 -12.70 4.78 13.67
C HIS A 191 -13.17 6.15 13.18
N ARG A 192 -12.77 7.22 13.86
CA ARG A 192 -12.98 8.61 13.43
C ARG A 192 -11.83 9.47 13.88
N GLY A 193 -11.42 10.41 13.03
CA GLY A 193 -10.49 11.44 13.46
C GLY A 193 -10.23 12.50 12.41
N SER A 194 -9.40 13.47 12.77
CA SER A 194 -8.89 14.53 11.90
C SER A 194 -7.38 14.37 11.70
N ALA A 195 -6.74 15.33 11.04
CA ALA A 195 -5.28 15.43 11.03
C ALA A 195 -4.74 15.78 12.43
N TRP A 196 -3.53 15.32 12.73
CA TRP A 196 -2.82 15.55 13.98
C TRP A 196 -1.40 16.03 13.71
N LEU A 197 -0.95 16.98 14.54
CA LEU A 197 0.47 17.26 14.70
C LEU A 197 1.09 16.14 15.54
N VAL A 198 2.15 15.52 15.02
CA VAL A 198 2.91 14.46 15.66
C VAL A 198 4.39 14.81 15.73
N ALA A 199 5.11 14.19 16.65
CA ALA A 199 6.55 14.35 16.81
C ALA A 199 7.23 13.01 17.12
N ASN A 200 8.51 12.91 16.78
CA ASN A 200 9.34 11.84 17.30
C ASN A 200 9.72 12.15 18.76
N ARG A 201 9.55 11.18 19.66
CA ARG A 201 9.79 11.27 21.11
C ARG A 201 11.22 11.69 21.42
N ARG A 202 12.19 11.14 20.69
CA ARG A 202 13.61 11.47 20.88
C ARG A 202 13.89 12.88 20.42
N ALA A 203 13.43 13.28 19.22
CA ALA A 203 13.59 14.63 18.72
C ALA A 203 12.96 15.66 19.68
N LEU A 204 11.76 15.39 20.18
CA LEU A 204 11.06 16.24 21.15
C LEU A 204 11.81 16.40 22.48
N GLY A 205 12.58 15.38 22.89
CA GLY A 205 13.38 15.40 24.12
C GLY A 205 14.80 15.95 23.98
N GLU A 206 15.38 15.89 22.77
CA GLU A 206 16.80 16.18 22.52
C GLU A 206 17.06 17.43 21.66
N GLN A 207 16.11 17.85 20.81
CA GLN A 207 16.29 18.94 19.85
C GLN A 207 15.48 20.20 20.25
N ASP A 208 15.96 21.38 19.83
CA ASP A 208 15.19 22.62 19.94
C ASP A 208 14.24 22.77 18.74
N LEU A 209 12.99 22.34 18.94
CA LEU A 209 11.96 22.36 17.89
C LEU A 209 11.09 23.63 17.90
N ARG A 210 11.40 24.64 18.74
CA ARG A 210 10.53 25.81 18.97
C ARG A 210 10.25 26.62 17.71
N GLU A 211 11.26 26.80 16.85
CA GLU A 211 11.15 27.54 15.57
C GLU A 211 9.98 27.05 14.69
N VAL A 212 9.67 25.75 14.76
CA VAL A 212 8.58 25.11 14.02
C VAL A 212 7.34 24.94 14.90
N LEU A 213 7.49 24.44 16.13
CA LEU A 213 6.36 24.15 17.01
C LEU A 213 5.56 25.41 17.36
N ASP A 214 6.20 26.56 17.55
CA ASP A 214 5.49 27.81 17.86
C ASP A 214 4.51 28.18 16.75
N ALA A 215 4.84 27.93 15.49
CA ALA A 215 3.92 28.16 14.38
C ALA A 215 2.86 27.05 14.25
N LEU A 216 3.27 25.78 14.32
CA LEU A 216 2.36 24.64 14.11
C LEU A 216 1.33 24.49 15.24
N LEU A 217 1.68 24.91 16.47
CA LEU A 217 0.74 24.94 17.59
C LEU A 217 -0.29 26.08 17.48
N GLU A 218 -0.09 27.08 16.63
CA GLU A 218 -1.13 28.11 16.38
C GLU A 218 -2.17 27.64 15.35
N LEU A 219 -2.00 26.46 14.75
CA LEU A 219 -2.98 25.90 13.83
C LEU A 219 -4.34 25.70 14.53
N PRO A 220 -5.45 26.01 13.82
CA PRO A 220 -6.79 25.75 14.36
C PRO A 220 -6.93 24.30 14.77
N ALA A 221 -7.45 24.08 15.96
CA ALA A 221 -7.46 22.78 16.60
C ALA A 221 -8.83 22.42 17.11
N ARG A 222 -9.08 21.11 17.13
CA ARG A 222 -10.33 20.59 17.69
C ARG A 222 -10.25 20.67 19.22
N PRO A 223 -11.34 21.04 19.89
CA PRO A 223 -11.38 20.98 21.35
C PRO A 223 -11.12 19.53 21.80
N PRO A 224 -10.41 19.34 22.92
CA PRO A 224 -10.23 18.01 23.48
C PRO A 224 -11.60 17.37 23.74
N ALA A 225 -11.76 16.10 23.37
CA ALA A 225 -13.00 15.36 23.61
C ALA A 225 -13.33 15.35 25.11
N ALA A 226 -14.63 15.50 25.44
CA ALA A 226 -15.11 15.55 26.83
C ALA A 226 -14.77 14.29 27.65
N GLU A 227 -14.54 13.15 26.98
CA GLU A 227 -14.25 11.85 27.59
C GLU A 227 -12.75 11.49 27.58
N GLY A 228 -11.87 12.45 27.28
CA GLY A 228 -10.44 12.20 27.10
C GLY A 228 -10.10 11.71 25.69
N VAL A 229 -8.81 11.65 25.36
CA VAL A 229 -8.35 11.22 24.03
C VAL A 229 -8.38 9.68 23.96
N GLN A 230 -9.36 9.11 23.27
CA GLN A 230 -9.34 7.70 22.91
C GLN A 230 -8.33 7.48 21.76
N TYR A 231 -7.37 6.59 21.97
CA TYR A 231 -6.45 6.11 20.93
C TYR A 231 -6.96 4.78 20.36
N GLY A 232 -6.77 4.59 19.06
CA GLY A 232 -7.21 3.38 18.35
C GLY A 232 -8.67 3.42 17.88
N PRO A 233 -9.20 2.28 17.40
CA PRO A 233 -10.58 2.15 16.95
C PRO A 233 -11.59 2.54 18.03
N LEU A 234 -12.79 2.88 17.58
CA LEU A 234 -13.97 2.98 18.44
C LEU A 234 -14.22 1.62 19.08
N ARG A 235 -14.61 1.62 20.36
CA ARG A 235 -14.82 0.38 21.11
C ARG A 235 -16.27 -0.06 20.92
N PRO A 236 -16.54 -1.14 20.16
CA PRO A 236 -17.90 -1.55 19.87
C PRO A 236 -18.53 -2.31 21.03
N THR A 237 -19.86 -2.37 21.05
CA THR A 237 -20.59 -3.34 21.88
C THR A 237 -20.34 -4.75 21.32
N PRO A 238 -19.85 -5.71 22.12
CA PRO A 238 -19.63 -7.07 21.64
C PRO A 238 -20.91 -7.74 21.12
N LEU A 239 -20.80 -8.52 20.04
CA LEU A 239 -21.92 -9.25 19.48
C LEU A 239 -22.36 -10.40 20.38
N VAL A 240 -23.67 -10.60 20.50
CA VAL A 240 -24.27 -11.73 21.21
C VAL A 240 -24.63 -12.79 20.18
N LEU A 241 -23.66 -13.65 19.86
CA LEU A 241 -23.79 -14.67 18.83
C LEU A 241 -24.35 -15.97 19.42
N ASP A 242 -25.44 -16.48 18.86
CA ASP A 242 -25.90 -17.83 19.19
C ASP A 242 -24.93 -18.86 18.59
N ARG A 243 -24.23 -19.57 19.47
CA ARG A 243 -23.23 -20.58 19.10
C ARG A 243 -23.86 -21.82 18.44
N ARG A 244 -25.17 -22.02 18.54
CA ARG A 244 -25.89 -23.21 18.05
C ARG A 244 -26.54 -23.04 16.68
N SER A 245 -26.74 -21.81 16.22
CA SER A 245 -27.44 -21.49 14.96
C SER A 245 -26.50 -21.35 13.75
N VAL A 246 -25.20 -21.47 13.95
CA VAL A 246 -24.22 -21.34 12.87
C VAL A 246 -23.90 -22.74 12.35
N GLU A 247 -24.54 -23.13 11.25
CA GLU A 247 -24.00 -24.20 10.42
C GLU A 247 -22.57 -23.79 10.05
N ALA A 248 -21.60 -24.50 10.63
CA ALA A 248 -20.22 -24.38 10.22
C ALA A 248 -20.18 -24.70 8.72
N ARG A 249 -20.00 -23.69 7.87
CA ARG A 249 -19.51 -23.91 6.51
C ARG A 249 -18.06 -24.36 6.62
N VAL A 250 -17.88 -25.59 7.10
CA VAL A 250 -16.62 -26.30 7.09
C VAL A 250 -16.23 -26.39 5.62
N ASN A 251 -15.17 -25.68 5.24
CA ASN A 251 -14.60 -25.61 3.89
C ASN A 251 -15.30 -24.67 2.88
N GLY A 252 -15.69 -23.45 3.28
CA GLY A 252 -16.16 -22.39 2.38
C GLY A 252 -15.14 -21.84 1.35
N PHE A 253 -14.05 -22.55 1.07
CA PHE A 253 -13.10 -22.22 -0.01
C PHE A 253 -13.49 -22.82 -1.36
N GLU A 254 -14.32 -23.88 -1.35
CA GLU A 254 -14.84 -24.44 -2.60
C GLU A 254 -15.92 -23.51 -3.14
N ARG A 255 -15.50 -22.69 -4.10
CA ARG A 255 -16.40 -21.93 -4.97
C ARG A 255 -17.44 -22.89 -5.56
N GLN A 256 -18.72 -22.58 -5.31
CA GLN A 256 -19.85 -23.35 -5.83
C GLN A 256 -20.07 -23.13 -7.33
N ASP A 257 -19.49 -22.07 -7.90
CA ASP A 257 -19.47 -21.87 -9.34
C ASP A 257 -18.33 -22.66 -10.00
N GLY A 258 -18.66 -23.42 -11.04
CA GLY A 258 -17.68 -24.12 -11.87
C GLY A 258 -16.83 -23.17 -12.73
N ALA A 259 -16.98 -21.86 -12.57
CA ALA A 259 -16.34 -20.85 -13.37
C ALA A 259 -14.86 -20.66 -12.99
N LEU A 260 -14.03 -20.44 -14.00
CA LEU A 260 -12.68 -19.93 -13.86
C LEU A 260 -12.75 -18.44 -13.53
N ARG A 261 -12.07 -18.01 -12.47
CA ARG A 261 -12.00 -16.60 -12.07
C ARG A 261 -10.64 -16.03 -12.45
N LEU A 262 -10.66 -15.03 -13.32
CA LEU A 262 -9.48 -14.33 -13.82
C LEU A 262 -9.40 -12.92 -13.22
N ALA A 263 -8.25 -12.58 -12.65
CA ALA A 263 -7.93 -11.21 -12.26
C ALA A 263 -7.10 -10.53 -13.35
N VAL A 264 -7.44 -9.27 -13.68
CA VAL A 264 -6.68 -8.40 -14.59
C VAL A 264 -6.36 -7.07 -13.92
N PRO A 265 -5.26 -6.38 -14.30
CA PRO A 265 -4.78 -5.24 -13.54
C PRO A 265 -5.42 -3.92 -13.98
N ASP A 266 -5.53 -2.98 -13.05
CA ASP A 266 -5.74 -1.57 -13.39
C ASP A 266 -4.40 -0.81 -13.54
N GLY A 267 -4.49 0.48 -13.84
CA GLY A 267 -3.35 1.39 -13.79
C GLY A 267 -2.30 1.14 -14.89
N HIS A 268 -1.02 1.32 -14.56
CA HIS A 268 0.06 1.25 -15.54
C HIS A 268 0.16 -0.12 -16.25
N ALA A 269 -0.15 -1.21 -15.54
CA ALA A 269 -0.08 -2.57 -16.09
C ALA A 269 -1.26 -2.91 -17.03
N GLN A 270 -2.35 -2.12 -17.00
CA GLN A 270 -3.58 -2.35 -17.77
C GLN A 270 -3.29 -2.42 -19.27
N ARG A 271 -2.62 -1.40 -19.84
CA ARG A 271 -2.32 -1.32 -21.28
C ARG A 271 -1.56 -2.55 -21.80
N HIS A 272 -0.54 -2.99 -21.06
CA HIS A 272 0.30 -4.13 -21.46
C HIS A 272 -0.47 -5.45 -21.36
N THR A 273 -1.41 -5.54 -20.42
CA THR A 273 -2.28 -6.70 -20.27
C THR A 273 -3.34 -6.75 -21.37
N VAL A 274 -3.94 -5.61 -21.73
CA VAL A 274 -4.88 -5.49 -22.85
C VAL A 274 -4.19 -5.92 -24.14
N GLU A 275 -2.95 -5.47 -24.38
CA GLU A 275 -2.18 -5.86 -25.56
C GLU A 275 -1.85 -7.36 -25.58
N ALA A 276 -1.47 -7.95 -24.44
CA ALA A 276 -1.23 -9.39 -24.33
C ALA A 276 -2.50 -10.20 -24.64
N LEU A 277 -3.65 -9.80 -24.08
CA LEU A 277 -4.94 -10.41 -24.33
C LEU A 277 -5.34 -10.29 -25.81
N ALA A 278 -5.19 -9.10 -26.40
CA ALA A 278 -5.52 -8.86 -27.80
C ALA A 278 -4.67 -9.71 -28.76
N THR A 279 -3.38 -9.87 -28.48
CA THR A 279 -2.48 -10.76 -29.24
C THR A 279 -2.92 -12.22 -29.15
N ALA A 280 -3.40 -12.63 -27.97
CA ALA A 280 -4.01 -13.93 -27.77
C ALA A 280 -5.41 -14.04 -28.42
N GLY A 281 -5.99 -12.97 -28.97
CA GLY A 281 -7.35 -12.93 -29.49
C GLY A 281 -8.43 -12.95 -28.41
N ILE A 282 -8.09 -12.53 -27.20
CA ILE A 282 -8.98 -12.43 -26.04
C ILE A 282 -9.31 -10.95 -25.84
N ALA A 283 -10.58 -10.65 -25.60
CA ALA A 283 -11.02 -9.32 -25.24
C ALA A 283 -12.10 -9.44 -24.16
N PHE A 284 -12.18 -8.43 -23.29
CA PHE A 284 -13.22 -8.34 -22.28
C PHE A 284 -13.98 -7.04 -22.46
N GLU A 285 -15.31 -7.13 -22.50
CA GLU A 285 -16.16 -5.96 -22.64
C GLU A 285 -16.04 -5.08 -21.38
N GLY A 286 -15.72 -3.80 -21.58
CA GLY A 286 -15.49 -2.84 -20.50
C GLY A 286 -14.07 -2.84 -19.94
N TYR A 287 -13.10 -3.50 -20.60
CA TYR A 287 -11.69 -3.46 -20.23
C TYR A 287 -10.81 -3.26 -21.47
N ASP A 288 -10.31 -2.03 -21.61
CA ASP A 288 -9.42 -1.58 -22.69
C ASP A 288 -8.25 -0.77 -22.10
N GLU A 289 -7.45 -0.10 -22.92
CA GLU A 289 -6.26 0.64 -22.44
C GLU A 289 -6.60 1.86 -21.57
N GLN A 290 -7.83 2.38 -21.66
CA GLN A 290 -8.26 3.66 -21.08
C GLN A 290 -9.34 3.46 -20.01
N GLN A 291 -10.21 2.48 -20.20
CA GLN A 291 -11.34 2.19 -19.33
C GLN A 291 -11.22 0.77 -18.76
N ALA A 292 -11.45 0.66 -17.45
CA ALA A 292 -11.60 -0.60 -16.75
C ALA A 292 -12.85 -0.54 -15.88
N VAL A 293 -13.91 -1.24 -16.28
CA VAL A 293 -15.03 -1.55 -15.40
C VAL A 293 -14.60 -2.66 -14.44
N ARG A 294 -15.07 -2.59 -13.19
CA ARG A 294 -14.67 -3.53 -12.13
C ARG A 294 -14.89 -5.01 -12.49
N ARG A 295 -15.96 -5.32 -13.22
CA ARG A 295 -16.35 -6.68 -13.63
C ARG A 295 -16.53 -6.73 -15.16
N PRO A 296 -15.43 -6.81 -15.93
CA PRO A 296 -15.51 -6.92 -17.38
C PRO A 296 -16.22 -8.21 -17.80
N ARG A 297 -16.91 -8.20 -18.94
CA ARG A 297 -17.55 -9.42 -19.47
C ARG A 297 -16.60 -10.17 -20.40
N SER A 298 -16.41 -11.46 -20.12
CA SER A 298 -15.68 -12.36 -20.99
C SER A 298 -16.62 -13.05 -21.97
N ALA A 299 -16.21 -13.14 -23.25
CA ALA A 299 -16.88 -13.98 -24.24
C ALA A 299 -16.52 -15.47 -24.12
N ILE A 300 -15.51 -15.80 -23.31
CA ILE A 300 -15.12 -17.19 -23.04
C ILE A 300 -16.09 -17.75 -22.00
N GLU A 301 -16.88 -18.74 -22.41
CA GLU A 301 -17.82 -19.44 -21.54
C GLU A 301 -17.11 -20.02 -20.30
N GLY A 302 -17.73 -19.85 -19.13
CA GLY A 302 -17.18 -20.32 -17.86
C GLY A 302 -16.01 -19.49 -17.32
N VAL A 303 -15.69 -18.32 -17.90
CA VAL A 303 -14.68 -17.38 -17.37
C VAL A 303 -15.37 -16.12 -16.83
N THR A 304 -15.05 -15.78 -15.59
CA THR A 304 -15.43 -14.49 -14.99
C THR A 304 -14.17 -13.65 -14.78
N VAL A 305 -14.29 -12.33 -14.97
CA VAL A 305 -13.15 -11.42 -14.92
C VAL A 305 -13.40 -10.35 -13.86
N LYS A 306 -12.37 -10.00 -13.11
CA LYS A 306 -12.38 -8.89 -12.17
C LYS A 306 -11.10 -8.06 -12.29
N VAL A 307 -11.27 -6.75 -12.26
CA VAL A 307 -10.15 -5.81 -12.22
C VAL A 307 -9.76 -5.59 -10.75
N ILE A 308 -8.49 -5.84 -10.40
CA ILE A 308 -7.91 -5.53 -9.09
C ILE A 308 -6.50 -4.97 -9.26
N ARG A 309 -5.96 -4.37 -8.20
CA ARG A 309 -4.58 -3.87 -8.18
C ARG A 309 -3.58 -5.03 -8.37
N PRO A 310 -2.53 -4.88 -9.20
CA PRO A 310 -1.49 -5.92 -9.42
C PRO A 310 -0.89 -6.50 -8.12
N GLN A 311 -0.76 -5.64 -7.10
CA GLN A 311 -0.15 -5.92 -5.79
C GLN A 311 -0.97 -6.91 -4.97
N ASP A 312 -2.29 -6.86 -5.10
CA ASP A 312 -3.21 -7.72 -4.38
C ASP A 312 -3.30 -9.13 -5.02
N MET A 313 -2.88 -9.27 -6.28
CA MET A 313 -3.12 -10.47 -7.08
C MET A 313 -2.42 -11.72 -6.55
N PRO A 314 -1.11 -11.70 -6.20
CA PRO A 314 -0.45 -12.90 -5.68
C PRO A 314 -1.13 -13.44 -4.43
N GLN A 315 -1.44 -12.58 -3.46
CA GLN A 315 -2.15 -12.99 -2.25
C GLN A 315 -3.56 -13.48 -2.56
N ALA A 316 -4.29 -12.82 -3.47
CA ALA A 316 -5.63 -13.25 -3.84
C ALA A 316 -5.65 -14.65 -4.49
N VAL A 317 -4.65 -14.96 -5.32
CA VAL A 317 -4.45 -16.31 -5.88
C VAL A 317 -4.05 -17.30 -4.80
N ALA A 318 -3.13 -16.94 -3.89
CA ALA A 318 -2.71 -17.78 -2.77
C ALA A 318 -3.88 -18.21 -1.88
N LEU A 319 -4.83 -17.30 -1.68
CA LEU A 319 -6.04 -17.51 -0.90
C LEU A 319 -7.18 -18.19 -1.69
N GLY A 320 -6.93 -18.60 -2.93
CA GLY A 320 -7.89 -19.31 -3.79
C GLY A 320 -9.03 -18.45 -4.35
N ARG A 321 -8.92 -17.11 -4.28
CA ARG A 321 -9.94 -16.17 -4.76
C ARG A 321 -10.00 -16.13 -6.29
N PHE A 322 -8.84 -16.18 -6.93
CA PHE A 322 -8.70 -16.25 -8.38
C PHE A 322 -7.93 -17.51 -8.77
N ASP A 323 -8.30 -18.10 -9.92
CA ASP A 323 -7.58 -19.25 -10.48
C ASP A 323 -6.36 -18.81 -11.28
N VAL A 324 -6.50 -17.67 -11.96
CA VAL A 324 -5.46 -17.02 -12.76
C VAL A 324 -5.49 -15.53 -12.47
N ALA A 325 -4.33 -14.89 -12.40
CA ALA A 325 -4.23 -13.43 -12.40
C ALA A 325 -3.12 -12.98 -13.35
N LEU A 326 -3.32 -11.85 -14.03
CA LEU A 326 -2.31 -11.23 -14.89
C LEU A 326 -1.64 -10.08 -14.13
N THR A 327 -0.42 -10.27 -13.68
CA THR A 327 0.33 -9.31 -12.85
C THR A 327 1.78 -9.17 -13.35
N GLY A 328 2.64 -8.48 -12.61
CA GLY A 328 4.07 -8.41 -12.88
C GLY A 328 4.88 -9.43 -12.06
N ARG A 329 6.01 -9.88 -12.61
CA ARG A 329 6.95 -10.78 -11.92
C ARG A 329 7.54 -10.16 -10.65
N ASP A 330 7.69 -8.86 -10.61
CA ASP A 330 8.03 -8.05 -9.44
C ASP A 330 7.07 -8.28 -8.27
N TRP A 331 5.76 -8.24 -8.52
CA TRP A 331 4.75 -8.45 -7.46
C TRP A 331 4.69 -9.90 -7.03
N LEU A 332 4.85 -10.85 -7.96
CA LEU A 332 5.00 -12.26 -7.60
C LEU A 332 6.24 -12.48 -6.71
N ALA A 333 7.39 -11.93 -7.11
CA ALA A 333 8.63 -12.07 -6.35
C ALA A 333 8.56 -11.40 -4.98
N THR A 334 7.93 -10.24 -4.87
CA THR A 334 7.70 -9.54 -3.59
C THR A 334 6.84 -10.40 -2.66
N HIS A 335 5.75 -10.96 -3.16
CA HIS A 335 4.90 -11.87 -2.39
C HIS A 335 5.62 -13.14 -1.96
N LEU A 336 6.43 -13.75 -2.83
CA LEU A 336 7.20 -14.95 -2.49
C LEU A 336 8.37 -14.66 -1.54
N ALA A 337 8.94 -13.45 -1.57
CA ALA A 337 9.91 -13.00 -0.57
C ALA A 337 9.28 -12.91 0.83
N ALA A 338 8.03 -12.45 0.90
CA ALA A 338 7.24 -12.40 2.14
C ALA A 338 6.79 -13.81 2.60
N PHE A 339 6.36 -14.64 1.64
CA PHE A 339 5.75 -15.95 1.88
C PHE A 339 6.37 -17.04 0.99
N PRO A 340 7.60 -17.54 1.31
CA PRO A 340 8.29 -18.51 0.45
C PRO A 340 7.53 -19.83 0.23
N GLY A 341 6.63 -20.20 1.16
CA GLY A 341 5.78 -21.39 1.05
C GLY A 341 4.41 -21.13 0.43
N SER A 342 4.15 -19.94 -0.12
CA SER A 342 2.85 -19.61 -0.71
C SER A 342 2.56 -20.50 -1.93
N PRO A 343 1.32 -21.00 -2.10
CA PRO A 343 0.98 -21.91 -3.19
C PRO A 343 0.69 -21.15 -4.50
N VAL A 344 1.53 -20.18 -4.86
CA VAL A 344 1.38 -19.34 -6.06
C VAL A 344 2.61 -19.49 -6.92
N VAL A 345 2.41 -19.67 -8.22
CA VAL A 345 3.47 -19.83 -9.21
C VAL A 345 3.17 -19.00 -10.44
N GLU A 346 4.23 -18.66 -11.17
CA GLU A 346 4.11 -18.25 -12.55
C GLU A 346 3.63 -19.43 -13.41
N LEU A 347 2.58 -19.20 -14.19
CA LEU A 347 2.03 -20.15 -15.16
C LEU A 347 2.64 -19.92 -16.55
N CYS A 348 2.83 -18.66 -16.94
CA CYS A 348 3.61 -18.27 -18.12
C CYS A 348 4.06 -16.81 -18.04
N ASP A 349 5.17 -16.52 -18.72
CA ASP A 349 5.60 -15.16 -19.03
C ASP A 349 4.80 -14.63 -20.22
N LEU A 350 4.41 -13.35 -20.18
CA LEU A 350 3.76 -12.67 -21.30
C LEU A 350 4.75 -11.80 -22.10
N HIS A 351 6.00 -11.69 -21.63
CA HIS A 351 7.12 -11.00 -22.29
C HIS A 351 6.83 -9.55 -22.70
N ARG A 352 5.96 -8.85 -21.97
CA ARG A 352 5.67 -7.41 -22.16
C ARG A 352 5.96 -6.65 -20.87
N SER A 353 5.88 -5.31 -20.95
CA SER A 353 6.17 -4.41 -19.83
C SER A 353 7.55 -4.71 -19.21
N ARG A 354 8.57 -4.97 -20.04
CA ARG A 354 9.90 -5.40 -19.58
C ARG A 354 10.64 -4.24 -18.94
N TYR A 355 11.17 -4.44 -17.73
CA TYR A 355 12.06 -3.49 -17.08
C TYR A 355 13.00 -4.19 -16.10
N ARG A 356 14.07 -3.50 -15.67
CA ARG A 356 14.99 -4.03 -14.65
C ARG A 356 14.62 -3.52 -13.28
N MET A 357 14.63 -4.38 -12.28
CA MET A 357 14.46 -4.01 -10.87
C MET A 357 15.75 -4.28 -10.12
N GLY A 358 16.17 -3.33 -9.28
CA GLY A 358 17.45 -3.45 -8.61
C GLY A 358 17.70 -2.39 -7.54
N ALA A 359 18.86 -2.51 -6.89
CA ALA A 359 19.36 -1.53 -5.96
C ALA A 359 19.91 -0.31 -6.71
N VAL A 360 19.35 0.84 -6.39
CA VAL A 360 19.67 2.15 -6.95
C VAL A 360 20.35 3.00 -5.89
N VAL A 361 21.44 3.66 -6.27
CA VAL A 361 22.24 4.54 -5.41
C VAL A 361 22.51 5.86 -6.13
N SER A 362 22.94 6.89 -5.39
CA SER A 362 23.43 8.13 -5.99
C SER A 362 24.69 7.88 -6.82
N GLU A 363 24.81 8.56 -7.96
CA GLU A 363 26.00 8.51 -8.81
C GLU A 363 27.26 9.02 -8.08
N ASP A 364 27.08 9.84 -7.04
CA ASP A 364 28.17 10.40 -6.24
C ASP A 364 28.79 9.38 -5.27
N VAL A 365 28.20 8.19 -5.12
CA VAL A 365 28.79 7.06 -4.37
C VAL A 365 29.92 6.46 -5.21
N PRO A 366 31.19 6.45 -4.76
CA PRO A 366 32.30 5.92 -5.54
C PRO A 366 32.42 4.39 -5.36
N ALA A 367 31.48 3.64 -5.94
CA ALA A 367 31.41 2.18 -5.85
C ALA A 367 30.84 1.57 -7.14
N GLU A 368 31.43 0.46 -7.60
CA GLU A 368 30.99 -0.26 -8.80
C GLU A 368 30.00 -1.40 -8.47
N ASN A 369 29.94 -1.82 -7.21
CA ASN A 369 29.03 -2.86 -6.73
C ASN A 369 28.52 -2.56 -5.31
N ILE A 370 27.51 -3.31 -4.88
CA ILE A 370 26.85 -3.07 -3.58
C ILE A 370 27.80 -3.28 -2.39
N ALA A 371 28.74 -4.22 -2.47
CA ALA A 371 29.69 -4.48 -1.39
C ALA A 371 30.64 -3.29 -1.18
N GLU A 372 31.14 -2.70 -2.27
CA GLU A 372 31.92 -1.46 -2.25
C GLU A 372 31.10 -0.28 -1.72
N ALA A 373 29.84 -0.15 -2.11
CA ALA A 373 28.97 0.92 -1.61
C ALA A 373 28.74 0.81 -0.09
N VAL A 374 28.50 -0.40 0.41
CA VAL A 374 28.39 -0.67 1.85
C VAL A 374 29.68 -0.33 2.58
N ALA A 375 30.84 -0.73 2.03
CA ALA A 375 32.14 -0.39 2.60
C ALA A 375 32.38 1.13 2.62
N TYR A 376 31.99 1.83 1.55
CA TYR A 376 32.07 3.28 1.46
C TYR A 376 31.23 3.99 2.53
N TRP A 377 29.95 3.62 2.70
CA TRP A 377 29.08 4.25 3.71
C TRP A 377 29.51 3.96 5.15
N ARG A 378 30.22 2.86 5.39
CA ARG A 378 30.71 2.42 6.71
C ARG A 378 32.18 2.74 6.99
N ARG A 379 32.87 3.42 6.08
CA ARG A 379 34.30 3.73 6.24
C ARG A 379 34.61 4.43 7.57
N ASP A 380 33.76 5.39 7.93
CA ASP A 380 33.96 6.25 9.11
C ASP A 380 33.10 5.81 10.32
N ASP A 381 32.08 4.99 10.08
CA ASP A 381 31.23 4.36 11.11
C ASP A 381 30.87 2.92 10.68
N PRO A 382 31.67 1.92 11.09
CA PRO A 382 31.40 0.51 10.78
C PRO A 382 30.05 0.01 11.32
N GLY A 383 29.48 0.68 12.33
CA GLY A 383 28.21 0.34 12.94
C GLY A 383 26.99 0.94 12.24
N ARG A 384 27.20 1.81 11.24
CA ARG A 384 26.13 2.52 10.53
C ARG A 384 25.11 1.53 9.95
N SER A 385 23.83 1.80 10.25
CA SER A 385 22.72 1.11 9.61
C SER A 385 22.51 1.65 8.20
N ILE A 386 22.45 0.76 7.21
CA ILE A 386 22.14 1.11 5.82
C ILE A 386 20.62 1.22 5.65
N ARG A 387 20.13 2.37 5.20
CA ARG A 387 18.72 2.62 4.95
C ARG A 387 18.38 2.22 3.52
N VAL A 388 17.36 1.37 3.39
CA VAL A 388 16.86 0.87 2.11
C VAL A 388 15.42 1.32 1.94
N ALA A 389 15.16 2.27 1.06
CA ALA A 389 13.79 2.69 0.73
C ALA A 389 13.20 1.80 -0.36
N SER A 390 11.91 1.43 -0.27
CA SER A 390 11.22 0.73 -1.35
C SER A 390 9.70 0.70 -1.17
N GLU A 391 8.97 0.67 -2.28
CA GLU A 391 7.56 0.22 -2.32
C GLU A 391 7.45 -1.32 -2.22
N TYR A 392 8.53 -2.04 -2.53
CA TYR A 392 8.64 -3.50 -2.50
C TYR A 392 9.33 -3.94 -1.20
N VAL A 393 8.69 -3.67 -0.06
CA VAL A 393 9.28 -3.78 1.29
C VAL A 393 9.90 -5.15 1.55
N GLU A 394 9.17 -6.22 1.25
CA GLU A 394 9.62 -7.60 1.51
C GLU A 394 10.73 -8.03 0.54
N LEU A 395 10.68 -7.56 -0.70
CA LEU A 395 11.76 -7.79 -1.67
C LEU A 395 13.03 -7.04 -1.27
N ALA A 396 12.92 -5.80 -0.77
CA ALA A 396 14.04 -5.02 -0.29
C ALA A 396 14.68 -5.62 0.96
N ASP A 397 13.87 -6.12 1.89
CA ASP A 397 14.32 -6.84 3.07
C ASP A 397 15.03 -8.16 2.69
N HIS A 398 14.46 -8.91 1.75
CA HIS A 398 15.07 -10.11 1.21
C HIS A 398 16.42 -9.83 0.53
N TYR A 399 16.47 -8.84 -0.38
CA TYR A 399 17.69 -8.37 -1.02
C TYR A 399 18.78 -8.00 -0.01
N ALA A 400 18.42 -7.24 1.02
CA ALA A 400 19.36 -6.80 2.03
C ALA A 400 19.99 -7.97 2.81
N ARG A 401 19.23 -9.04 3.05
CA ARG A 401 19.71 -10.27 3.68
C ARG A 401 20.58 -11.09 2.75
N GLU A 402 20.15 -11.29 1.51
CA GLU A 402 20.87 -12.07 0.50
C GLU A 402 22.23 -11.45 0.15
N ARG A 403 22.29 -10.11 0.01
CA ARG A 403 23.54 -9.39 -0.25
C ARG A 403 24.33 -9.05 1.03
N HIS A 404 23.88 -9.55 2.17
CA HIS A 404 24.55 -9.41 3.47
C HIS A 404 24.93 -7.97 3.81
N LEU A 405 23.99 -7.03 3.68
CA LEU A 405 24.23 -5.59 3.94
C LEU A 405 24.62 -5.30 5.41
N GLY A 406 24.56 -6.26 6.32
CA GLY A 406 24.89 -6.11 7.74
C GLY A 406 23.75 -5.45 8.52
N ARG A 407 24.04 -4.41 9.32
CA ARG A 407 22.98 -3.59 9.93
C ARG A 407 22.26 -2.79 8.85
N TYR A 408 20.99 -3.08 8.61
CA TYR A 408 20.16 -2.32 7.69
C TYR A 408 18.79 -2.02 8.30
N ARG A 409 18.05 -1.12 7.65
CA ARG A 409 16.65 -0.82 7.93
C ARG A 409 15.93 -0.55 6.62
N VAL A 410 14.85 -1.28 6.39
CA VAL A 410 13.93 -1.00 5.28
C VAL A 410 13.00 0.13 5.69
N ILE A 411 12.81 1.08 4.78
CA ILE A 411 11.91 2.22 4.92
C ILE A 411 10.81 2.02 3.88
N PRO A 412 9.58 1.67 4.28
CA PRO A 412 8.46 1.62 3.36
C PRO A 412 8.17 3.03 2.85
N ILE A 413 7.90 3.12 1.55
CA ILE A 413 7.55 4.36 0.87
C ILE A 413 6.38 4.10 -0.08
N GLY A 414 5.51 5.09 -0.27
CA GLY A 414 4.41 5.08 -1.21
C GLY A 414 4.56 6.20 -2.24
N GLY A 415 5.06 5.84 -3.42
CA GLY A 415 5.41 6.72 -4.54
C GLY A 415 6.64 7.60 -4.33
N ALA A 416 7.03 8.35 -5.37
CA ALA A 416 8.09 9.38 -5.31
C ALA A 416 9.48 8.89 -4.88
N SER A 417 9.86 7.71 -5.37
CA SER A 417 10.94 6.91 -4.81
C SER A 417 12.33 7.51 -5.03
N GLU A 418 12.58 8.13 -6.19
CA GLU A 418 13.91 8.65 -6.54
C GLU A 418 14.38 9.74 -5.58
N GLY A 419 13.46 10.53 -5.02
CA GLY A 419 13.80 11.62 -4.11
C GLY A 419 14.36 11.14 -2.77
N PHE A 420 14.27 9.85 -2.42
CA PHE A 420 14.79 9.34 -1.15
C PHE A 420 16.31 9.23 -1.12
N VAL A 421 16.93 8.95 -2.26
CA VAL A 421 18.39 8.76 -2.35
C VAL A 421 19.04 10.08 -2.80
N PRO A 422 20.14 10.52 -2.16
CA PRO A 422 20.89 9.85 -1.09
C PRO A 422 20.51 10.26 0.34
N ASP A 423 19.69 11.29 0.54
CA ASP A 423 19.61 11.91 1.87
C ASP A 423 18.74 11.12 2.87
N ASP A 424 17.61 10.59 2.41
CA ASP A 424 16.65 9.86 3.24
C ASP A 424 16.93 8.34 3.27
N ALA A 425 17.62 7.82 2.25
CA ALA A 425 18.10 6.44 2.18
C ALA A 425 19.41 6.31 1.40
N GLU A 426 20.22 5.30 1.74
CA GLU A 426 21.43 4.97 0.99
C GLU A 426 21.11 4.17 -0.29
N ILE A 427 20.10 3.30 -0.21
CA ILE A 427 19.66 2.43 -1.31
C ILE A 427 18.18 2.68 -1.54
N LEU A 428 17.79 2.70 -2.81
CA LEU A 428 16.41 2.58 -3.26
C LEU A 428 16.25 1.26 -4.02
N ILE A 429 15.27 0.42 -3.67
CA ILE A 429 14.89 -0.72 -4.52
C ILE A 429 13.75 -0.29 -5.43
N GLU A 430 14.03 -0.19 -6.73
CA GLU A 430 13.13 0.40 -7.72
C GLU A 430 13.25 -0.26 -9.10
N GLY A 431 12.17 -0.22 -9.88
CA GLY A 431 12.10 -0.64 -11.27
C GLY A 431 12.47 0.49 -12.24
N SER A 432 13.20 0.18 -13.30
CA SER A 432 13.47 1.14 -14.37
C SER A 432 13.47 0.48 -15.74
N GLU A 433 12.64 1.03 -16.64
CA GLU A 433 12.54 0.61 -18.04
C GLU A 433 13.74 1.17 -18.83
N THR A 434 13.80 2.49 -19.03
CA THR A 434 14.84 3.15 -19.84
C THR A 434 16.01 3.72 -19.01
N GLY A 435 15.88 3.76 -17.68
CA GLY A 435 16.83 4.46 -16.80
C GLY A 435 16.77 6.00 -16.88
N THR A 436 15.87 6.58 -17.68
CA THR A 436 15.79 8.03 -17.87
C THR A 436 15.49 8.76 -16.56
N THR A 437 14.54 8.26 -15.78
CA THR A 437 14.17 8.84 -14.48
C THR A 437 15.30 8.77 -13.46
N LEU A 438 16.05 7.66 -13.44
CA LEU A 438 17.21 7.51 -12.55
C LEU A 438 18.30 8.53 -12.89
N ARG A 439 18.68 8.63 -14.17
CA ARG A 439 19.70 9.60 -14.64
C ARG A 439 19.28 11.04 -14.40
N ALA A 440 18.01 11.38 -14.61
CA ALA A 440 17.48 12.72 -14.34
C ALA A 440 17.63 13.13 -12.87
N ASN A 441 17.69 12.15 -11.95
CA ASN A 441 17.89 12.36 -10.52
C ASN A 441 19.33 12.04 -10.05
N ARG A 442 20.30 11.88 -10.97
CA ARG A 442 21.70 11.49 -10.66
C ARG A 442 21.79 10.19 -9.88
N LEU A 443 20.96 9.22 -10.24
CA LEU A 443 20.92 7.89 -9.65
C LEU A 443 21.36 6.85 -10.68
N ARG A 444 21.97 5.77 -10.18
CA ARG A 444 22.30 4.59 -10.99
C ARG A 444 21.93 3.30 -10.28
N MET A 445 21.52 2.30 -11.05
CA MET A 445 21.32 0.94 -10.56
C MET A 445 22.69 0.25 -10.42
N ILE A 446 23.08 -0.09 -9.19
CA ILE A 446 24.39 -0.68 -8.86
C ILE A 446 24.33 -2.21 -8.78
N ASP A 447 23.14 -2.78 -8.61
CA ASP A 447 22.94 -4.23 -8.52
C ASP A 447 21.54 -4.59 -9.03
N VAL A 448 21.46 -5.39 -10.08
CA VAL A 448 20.18 -5.85 -10.64
C VAL A 448 19.70 -7.05 -9.85
N ILE A 449 18.46 -7.01 -9.39
CA ILE A 449 17.80 -8.09 -8.65
C ILE A 449 17.09 -9.03 -9.63
N MET A 450 16.33 -8.45 -10.58
CA MET A 450 15.58 -9.23 -11.57
C MET A 450 15.28 -8.41 -12.83
N GLU A 451 14.98 -9.11 -13.91
CA GLU A 451 14.20 -8.55 -15.02
C GLU A 451 12.73 -8.88 -14.78
N SER A 452 11.88 -7.86 -14.74
CA SER A 452 10.45 -8.01 -14.56
C SER A 452 9.73 -7.84 -15.90
N THR A 453 8.73 -8.69 -16.10
CA THR A 453 7.75 -8.66 -17.20
C THR A 453 6.37 -8.90 -16.61
N ASN A 454 5.32 -8.65 -17.40
CA ASN A 454 4.00 -9.16 -17.05
C ASN A 454 3.93 -10.69 -17.24
N CYS A 455 3.18 -11.35 -16.37
CA CYS A 455 3.04 -12.80 -16.33
C CYS A 455 1.62 -13.21 -15.94
N ALA A 456 1.24 -14.43 -16.29
CA ALA A 456 0.07 -15.09 -15.70
C ALA A 456 0.52 -15.90 -14.48
N ILE A 457 -0.14 -15.70 -13.35
CA ILE A 457 0.10 -16.46 -12.12
C ILE A 457 -1.13 -17.30 -11.75
N GLY A 458 -0.93 -18.37 -10.99
CA GLY A 458 -2.01 -19.21 -10.48
C GLY A 458 -1.57 -20.08 -9.32
N SER A 459 -2.50 -20.86 -8.78
CA SER A 459 -2.17 -21.78 -7.70
C SER A 459 -1.32 -22.96 -8.19
N THR A 460 -0.38 -23.40 -7.34
CA THR A 460 0.35 -24.67 -7.52
C THR A 460 -0.60 -25.85 -7.66
N VAL A 461 -1.75 -25.79 -6.99
CA VAL A 461 -2.79 -26.81 -7.09
C VAL A 461 -3.71 -26.46 -8.24
N ARG A 462 -3.65 -27.26 -9.30
CA ARG A 462 -4.57 -27.12 -10.44
C ARG A 462 -6.02 -27.35 -10.01
N PRO A 463 -6.97 -26.46 -10.38
CA PRO A 463 -8.38 -26.72 -10.14
C PRO A 463 -8.86 -28.01 -10.85
N PRO A 464 -9.75 -28.80 -10.24
CA PRO A 464 -10.24 -30.02 -10.87
C PRO A 464 -11.22 -29.74 -12.02
N GLY A 465 -11.39 -30.73 -12.90
CA GLY A 465 -12.41 -30.76 -13.95
C GLY A 465 -12.31 -29.63 -14.98
N ALA A 466 -13.46 -29.25 -15.55
CA ALA A 466 -13.56 -28.26 -16.63
C ALA A 466 -12.93 -26.91 -16.30
N ARG A 467 -12.94 -26.51 -15.02
CA ARG A 467 -12.28 -25.28 -14.55
C ARG A 467 -10.77 -25.32 -14.75
N GLY A 468 -10.13 -26.45 -14.41
CA GLY A 468 -8.72 -26.64 -14.69
C GLY A 468 -8.41 -26.70 -16.19
N ASP A 469 -9.29 -27.31 -16.98
CA ASP A 469 -9.09 -27.38 -18.44
C ASP A 469 -9.21 -25.99 -19.08
N LEU A 470 -10.12 -25.15 -18.58
CA LEU A 470 -10.23 -23.75 -18.98
C LEU A 470 -8.97 -22.95 -18.58
N ARG A 471 -8.45 -23.17 -17.37
CA ARG A 471 -7.19 -22.57 -16.92
C ARG A 471 -6.06 -22.88 -17.89
N ASP A 472 -5.85 -24.16 -18.18
CA ASP A 472 -4.73 -24.60 -19.01
C ASP A 472 -4.86 -24.08 -20.44
N ARG A 473 -6.04 -24.16 -21.06
CA ARG A 473 -6.28 -23.58 -22.40
C ARG A 473 -6.04 -22.07 -22.43
N LEU A 474 -6.45 -21.34 -21.40
CA LEU A 474 -6.22 -19.90 -21.30
C LEU A 474 -4.72 -19.59 -21.23
N VAL A 475 -3.99 -20.32 -20.37
CA VAL A 475 -2.54 -20.16 -20.19
C VAL A 475 -1.78 -20.53 -21.46
N GLU A 476 -2.10 -21.65 -22.10
CA GLU A 476 -1.50 -22.07 -23.37
C GLU A 476 -1.71 -21.01 -24.46
N ARG A 477 -2.92 -20.45 -24.54
CA ARG A 477 -3.25 -19.40 -25.51
C ARG A 477 -2.49 -18.10 -25.24
N LEU A 478 -2.31 -17.72 -23.98
CA LEU A 478 -1.51 -16.57 -23.58
C LEU A 478 -0.02 -16.79 -23.89
N ALA A 479 0.51 -17.96 -23.52
CA ALA A 479 1.91 -18.33 -23.75
C ALA A 479 2.25 -18.41 -25.26
N ALA A 480 1.36 -18.99 -26.07
CA ALA A 480 1.56 -19.06 -27.52
C ALA A 480 1.50 -17.70 -28.22
N ALA A 481 0.84 -16.72 -27.59
CA ALA A 481 0.73 -15.35 -28.10
C ALA A 481 1.82 -14.40 -27.56
N ALA A 482 2.60 -14.85 -26.58
CA ALA A 482 3.70 -14.05 -26.04
C ALA A 482 4.75 -13.86 -27.15
N PRO A 483 5.31 -12.64 -27.30
CA PRO A 483 6.40 -12.41 -28.22
C PRO A 483 7.59 -13.32 -27.85
N PRO A 484 8.42 -13.72 -28.83
CA PRO A 484 9.62 -14.50 -28.55
C PRO A 484 10.50 -13.75 -27.54
N ASP A 485 11.08 -14.48 -26.58
CA ASP A 485 12.07 -13.91 -25.66
C ASP A 485 13.33 -13.56 -26.46
N ASP A 486 13.40 -12.30 -26.87
CA ASP A 486 14.43 -11.77 -27.74
C ASP A 486 15.77 -11.54 -27.03
N GLY A 487 15.86 -11.82 -25.72
CA GLY A 487 17.10 -11.73 -24.93
C GLY A 487 17.73 -10.33 -24.90
N GLY A 488 17.11 -9.36 -25.57
CA GLY A 488 17.48 -7.96 -25.58
C GLY A 488 16.92 -7.32 -24.33
N GLY A 489 17.82 -6.97 -23.40
CA GLY A 489 17.46 -6.10 -22.29
C GLY A 489 16.80 -4.80 -22.80
N PRO A 490 16.02 -4.10 -21.96
CA PRO A 490 15.37 -2.87 -22.37
C PRO A 490 16.41 -1.88 -22.92
N ALA A 491 16.09 -1.30 -24.09
CA ALA A 491 16.96 -0.41 -24.86
C ALA A 491 17.38 0.86 -24.09
#